data_AF-A0A9J6FHH0-F1
#
_entry.id   AF-A0A9J6FHH0-F1
#
_cell.length_a   1.000
_cell.length_b   1.000
_cell.length_c   1.000
_cell.angle_alpha   90.00
_cell.angle_beta   90.00
_cell.angle_gamma   90.00
#
_symmetry.space_group_name_H-M   'P 1'
#
loop_
_entity.id
_entity.type
_entity.pdbx_description
1 polymer ?
#
loop_
_entity_poly.entity_id
_entity_poly.type
_entity_poly.pdbx_seq_one_letter_code
_entity_poly.pdbx_strand_id
1 'polypeptide(L)'
;MNAAFYIFFSDFPHLMKNVRNGFLETGYDTPKGNVHAGFIKEAWENDRSSVTLKVMPHISRLHLYPNGFEKMRVGPALRLFSEEVLKGLYFYRSQVEKVYGPARETEAFILRMSKLIAIMTSRCAKTSLRPDSANAAYLKEFLIFLNEWELVHIRD
;
A
#
# COMPACT_ATOMS: atom_id res chain seq x y z
N MET A 1 43.35 10.25 4.44
CA MET A 1 42.73 8.94 4.16
C MET A 1 41.28 9.18 3.76
N ASN A 2 40.92 8.95 2.50
CA ASN A 2 39.51 8.93 2.10
C ASN A 2 38.94 7.55 2.43
N ALA A 3 38.03 7.48 3.40
CA ALA A 3 37.27 6.26 3.65
C ALA A 3 36.26 6.07 2.50
N ALA A 4 36.33 4.93 1.83
CA ALA A 4 35.29 4.52 0.89
C ALA A 4 34.11 3.95 1.67
N PHE A 5 32.91 4.52 1.48
CA PHE A 5 31.68 4.01 2.08
C PHE A 5 30.95 3.13 1.07
N TYR A 6 30.59 1.92 1.49
CA TYR A 6 29.69 1.04 0.74
C TYR A 6 28.29 1.13 1.35
N ILE A 7 27.30 1.45 0.53
CA ILE A 7 25.89 1.52 0.93
C ILE A 7 25.13 0.45 0.16
N PHE A 8 24.46 -0.44 0.88
CA PHE A 8 23.60 -1.48 0.30
C PHE A 8 22.15 -1.00 0.26
N PHE A 9 21.48 -1.19 -0.88
CA PHE A 9 20.07 -0.88 -1.06
C PHE A 9 19.30 -2.12 -1.47
N SER A 10 18.09 -2.28 -0.93
CA SER A 10 17.13 -3.27 -1.40
C SER A 10 16.33 -2.74 -2.59
N ASP A 11 15.92 -3.64 -3.49
CA ASP A 11 15.09 -3.27 -4.63
C ASP A 11 13.64 -2.95 -4.20
N PHE A 12 13.25 -1.68 -4.32
CA PHE A 12 11.96 -1.17 -3.86
C PHE A 12 10.75 -1.87 -4.52
N PRO A 13 10.68 -2.01 -5.86
CA PRO A 13 9.73 -2.88 -6.55
C PRO A 13 9.52 -4.26 -5.91
N HIS A 14 10.60 -4.96 -5.57
CA HIS A 14 10.53 -6.28 -4.96
C HIS A 14 10.05 -6.24 -3.50
N LEU A 15 10.41 -5.20 -2.74
CA LEU A 15 9.85 -4.99 -1.40
C LEU A 15 8.33 -4.79 -1.46
N MET A 16 7.85 -3.93 -2.37
CA MET A 16 6.41 -3.66 -2.54
C MET A 16 5.62 -4.90 -2.93
N LYS A 17 6.22 -5.77 -3.75
CA LYS A 17 5.64 -7.08 -4.09
C LYS A 17 5.46 -7.94 -2.83
N ASN A 18 6.48 -8.00 -1.96
CA ASN A 18 6.42 -8.78 -0.73
C ASN A 18 5.37 -8.21 0.24
N VAL A 19 5.31 -6.87 0.37
CA VAL A 19 4.27 -6.17 1.15
C VAL A 19 2.87 -6.50 0.62
N ARG A 20 2.68 -6.48 -0.70
CA ARG A 20 1.39 -6.88 -1.28
C ARG A 20 1.02 -8.32 -0.91
N ASN A 21 1.97 -9.25 -1.01
CA ASN A 21 1.68 -10.66 -0.77
C ASN A 21 1.24 -10.90 0.68
N GLY A 22 1.97 -10.37 1.66
CA GLY A 22 1.57 -10.47 3.07
C GLY A 22 0.24 -9.77 3.35
N PHE A 23 0.03 -8.58 2.78
CA PHE A 23 -1.24 -7.85 2.92
C PHE A 23 -2.47 -8.63 2.41
N LEU A 24 -2.32 -9.37 1.31
CA LEU A 24 -3.41 -10.19 0.74
C LEU A 24 -3.66 -11.49 1.51
N GLU A 25 -2.61 -12.05 2.12
CA GLU A 25 -2.62 -13.36 2.77
C GLU A 25 -3.06 -13.28 4.23
N THR A 26 -2.41 -12.44 5.03
CA THR A 26 -2.65 -12.31 6.47
C THR A 26 -3.09 -10.91 6.88
N GLY A 27 -2.74 -9.89 6.10
CA GLY A 27 -2.77 -8.52 6.59
C GLY A 27 -1.62 -8.25 7.56
N TYR A 28 -1.72 -7.13 8.28
CA TYR A 28 -0.69 -6.60 9.14
C TYR A 28 -1.27 -5.95 10.40
N ASP A 29 -0.66 -6.21 11.55
CA ASP A 29 -0.97 -5.51 12.80
C ASP A 29 -0.10 -4.27 12.91
N THR A 30 -0.60 -3.13 12.44
CA THR A 30 0.14 -1.87 12.54
C THR A 30 -0.02 -1.26 13.94
N PRO A 31 0.83 -0.31 14.35
CA PRO A 31 0.65 0.43 15.62
C PRO A 31 -0.70 1.14 15.75
N LYS A 32 -1.42 1.34 14.64
CA LYS A 32 -2.73 1.99 14.61
C LYS A 32 -3.91 1.00 14.55
N GLY A 33 -3.63 -0.28 14.33
CA GLY A 33 -4.62 -1.33 14.22
C GLY A 33 -4.34 -2.31 13.09
N ASN A 34 -5.17 -3.33 12.99
CA ASN A 34 -5.09 -4.35 11.96
C ASN A 34 -5.50 -3.78 10.59
N VAL A 35 -4.70 -4.06 9.56
CA VAL A 35 -4.97 -3.68 8.17
C VAL A 35 -4.89 -4.91 7.29
N HIS A 36 -5.89 -5.10 6.43
CA HIS A 36 -5.94 -6.29 5.59
C HIS A 36 -6.73 -6.05 4.30
N ALA A 37 -6.51 -6.92 3.31
CA ALA A 37 -7.13 -6.78 2.01
C ALA A 37 -8.65 -7.08 1.98
N GLY A 38 -9.25 -7.53 3.09
CA GLY A 38 -10.68 -7.86 3.16
C GLY A 38 -11.58 -6.68 2.81
N PHE A 39 -11.24 -5.49 3.32
CA PHE A 39 -11.93 -4.23 2.98
C PHE A 39 -11.95 -3.97 1.46
N ILE A 40 -10.80 -4.16 0.79
CA ILE A 40 -10.68 -3.93 -0.66
C ILE A 40 -11.42 -5.01 -1.45
N LYS A 41 -11.33 -6.28 -1.01
CA LYS A 41 -12.03 -7.39 -1.64
C LYS A 41 -13.54 -7.15 -1.62
N GLU A 42 -14.10 -6.72 -0.49
CA GLU A 42 -15.53 -6.39 -0.38
C GLU A 42 -15.92 -5.22 -1.29
N ALA A 43 -15.16 -4.12 -1.26
CA ALA A 43 -15.42 -3.00 -2.15
C ALA A 43 -15.38 -3.44 -3.63
N TRP A 44 -14.43 -4.30 -3.99
CA TRP A 44 -14.27 -4.79 -5.36
C TRP A 44 -15.38 -5.74 -5.79
N GLU A 45 -15.89 -6.61 -4.92
CA GLU A 45 -17.03 -7.46 -5.27
C GLU A 45 -18.29 -6.61 -5.53
N ASN A 46 -18.53 -5.60 -4.69
CA ASN A 46 -19.64 -4.65 -4.91
C ASN A 46 -19.46 -3.88 -6.24
N ASP A 47 -18.26 -3.35 -6.52
CA ASP A 47 -17.95 -2.66 -7.78
C ASP A 47 -18.08 -3.56 -9.01
N ARG A 48 -17.61 -4.81 -8.89
CA ARG A 48 -17.67 -5.79 -9.97
C ARG A 48 -19.11 -6.18 -10.32
N SER A 49 -19.98 -6.30 -9.31
CA SER A 49 -21.40 -6.61 -9.50
C SER A 49 -22.23 -5.43 -10.03
N SER A 50 -21.66 -4.22 -10.02
CA SER A 50 -22.34 -3.03 -10.51
C SER A 50 -22.57 -3.10 -12.02
N VAL A 51 -23.81 -2.79 -12.44
CA VAL A 51 -24.20 -2.63 -13.85
C VAL A 51 -23.91 -1.22 -14.39
N THR A 52 -23.48 -0.31 -13.53
CA THR A 52 -23.16 1.08 -13.89
C THR A 52 -21.66 1.27 -14.12
N LEU A 53 -21.22 2.52 -14.32
CA LEU A 53 -19.81 2.86 -14.36
C LEU A 53 -19.11 2.38 -13.09
N LYS A 54 -17.98 1.68 -13.28
CA LYS A 54 -17.15 1.13 -12.20
C LYS A 54 -16.27 2.21 -11.59
N VAL A 55 -16.18 2.19 -10.26
CA VAL A 55 -15.32 3.08 -9.47
C VAL A 55 -13.88 2.59 -9.48
N MET A 56 -13.67 1.26 -9.57
CA MET A 56 -12.34 0.64 -9.60
C MET A 56 -12.09 -0.14 -10.91
N PRO A 57 -12.18 0.51 -12.10
CA PRO A 57 -12.12 -0.18 -13.38
C PRO A 57 -10.77 -0.84 -13.68
N HIS A 58 -9.68 -0.40 -13.04
CA HIS A 58 -8.35 -0.97 -13.24
C HIS A 58 -7.98 -2.01 -12.17
N ILE A 59 -8.81 -2.17 -11.13
CA ILE A 59 -8.68 -3.24 -10.15
C ILE A 59 -9.45 -4.46 -10.65
N SER A 60 -8.77 -5.59 -10.63
CA SER A 60 -9.28 -6.86 -11.15
C SER A 60 -8.80 -8.02 -10.30
N ARG A 61 -9.29 -9.23 -10.60
CA ARG A 61 -8.97 -10.44 -9.86
C ARG A 61 -7.47 -10.65 -9.65
N LEU A 62 -6.63 -10.30 -10.63
CA LEU A 62 -5.17 -10.46 -10.53
C LEU A 62 -4.52 -9.61 -9.41
N HIS A 63 -5.18 -8.53 -8.98
CA HIS A 63 -4.68 -7.65 -7.93
C HIS A 63 -4.99 -8.20 -6.54
N LEU A 64 -6.13 -8.88 -6.38
CA LEU A 64 -6.66 -9.36 -5.09
C LEU A 64 -6.46 -10.86 -4.85
N TYR A 65 -6.39 -11.63 -5.93
CA TYR A 65 -6.25 -13.09 -5.93
C TYR A 65 -5.17 -13.54 -6.95
N PRO A 66 -3.91 -13.08 -6.80
CA PRO A 66 -2.83 -13.43 -7.71
C PRO A 66 -2.45 -14.92 -7.59
N ASN A 67 -2.25 -15.58 -8.73
CA ASN A 67 -1.60 -16.90 -8.77
C ASN A 67 -0.07 -16.79 -8.56
N GLY A 68 0.65 -17.92 -8.54
CA GLY A 68 2.10 -17.95 -8.30
C GLY A 68 2.94 -17.07 -9.24
N PHE A 69 2.59 -17.01 -10.53
CA PHE A 69 3.27 -16.15 -11.50
C PHE A 69 2.87 -14.68 -11.33
N GLU A 70 1.60 -14.41 -11.04
CA GLU A 70 1.08 -13.06 -10.81
C GLU A 70 1.61 -12.46 -9.49
N LYS A 71 1.93 -13.30 -8.50
CA LYS A 71 2.62 -12.89 -7.26
C LYS A 71 3.96 -12.20 -7.56
N MET A 72 4.58 -12.50 -8.70
CA MET A 72 5.86 -11.91 -9.12
C MET A 72 5.72 -10.59 -9.89
N ARG A 73 4.51 -10.22 -10.33
CA ARG A 73 4.31 -8.99 -11.12
C ARG A 73 4.24 -7.76 -10.20
N VAL A 74 5.22 -6.86 -10.35
CA VAL A 74 5.32 -5.61 -9.56
C VAL A 74 4.21 -4.62 -9.90
N GLY A 75 3.90 -4.41 -11.18
CA GLY A 75 2.89 -3.43 -11.62
C GLY A 75 1.54 -3.58 -10.90
N PRO A 76 0.95 -4.80 -10.89
CA PRO A 76 -0.24 -5.10 -10.08
C PRO A 76 -0.08 -4.83 -8.58
N ALA A 77 1.08 -5.12 -8.00
CA ALA A 77 1.32 -4.89 -6.58
C ALA A 77 1.28 -3.40 -6.22
N LEU A 78 1.89 -2.55 -7.05
CA LEU A 78 1.84 -1.10 -6.85
C LEU A 78 0.42 -0.55 -7.03
N ARG A 79 -0.33 -1.07 -8.00
CA ARG A 79 -1.71 -0.62 -8.27
C ARG A 79 -2.69 -0.93 -7.14
N LEU A 80 -2.44 -1.98 -6.36
CA LEU A 80 -3.27 -2.29 -5.19
C LEU A 80 -3.23 -1.16 -4.13
N PHE A 81 -2.14 -0.40 -4.07
CA PHE A 81 -1.97 0.73 -3.16
C PHE A 81 -2.21 2.08 -3.86
N SER A 82 -3.21 2.15 -4.74
CA SER A 82 -3.50 3.35 -5.53
C SER A 82 -4.66 4.18 -4.97
N GLU A 83 -4.76 5.44 -5.40
CA GLU A 83 -5.91 6.29 -5.10
C GLU A 83 -7.24 5.73 -5.61
N GLU A 84 -7.22 4.92 -6.67
CA GLU A 84 -8.43 4.26 -7.19
C GLU A 84 -9.05 3.34 -6.13
N VAL A 85 -8.21 2.60 -5.40
CA VAL A 85 -8.66 1.75 -4.29
C VAL A 85 -9.26 2.59 -3.16
N LEU A 86 -8.65 3.73 -2.83
CA LEU A 86 -9.20 4.65 -1.81
C LEU A 86 -10.58 5.18 -2.23
N LYS A 87 -10.76 5.54 -3.51
CA LYS A 87 -12.06 5.96 -4.05
C LYS A 87 -13.10 4.84 -3.97
N GLY A 88 -12.70 3.60 -4.27
CA GLY A 88 -13.55 2.42 -4.12
C GLY A 88 -13.99 2.19 -2.68
N LEU A 89 -13.05 2.23 -1.72
CA LEU A 89 -13.37 2.11 -0.29
C LEU A 89 -14.30 3.23 0.18
N TYR A 90 -14.08 4.46 -0.27
CA TYR A 90 -14.95 5.59 0.05
C TYR A 90 -16.36 5.40 -0.52
N PHE A 91 -16.48 5.01 -1.79
CA PHE A 91 -17.77 4.85 -2.46
C PHE A 91 -18.59 3.68 -1.88
N TYR A 92 -17.94 2.54 -1.61
CA TYR A 92 -18.55 1.33 -1.06
C TYR A 92 -18.46 1.25 0.47
N ARG A 93 -18.23 2.38 1.15
CA ARG A 93 -17.98 2.42 2.59
C ARG A 93 -19.06 1.72 3.40
N SER A 94 -20.33 1.95 3.09
CA SER A 94 -21.44 1.38 3.86
C SER A 94 -21.50 -0.16 3.75
N GLN A 95 -21.22 -0.72 2.58
CA GLN A 95 -21.17 -2.16 2.37
C GLN A 95 -19.95 -2.77 3.07
N VAL A 96 -18.79 -2.14 2.91
CA VAL A 96 -17.53 -2.57 3.52
C VAL A 96 -17.62 -2.55 5.05
N GLU A 97 -18.08 -1.43 5.63
CA GLU A 97 -18.14 -1.24 7.07
C GLU A 97 -19.22 -2.10 7.74
N LYS A 98 -20.23 -2.55 6.98
CA LYS A 98 -21.20 -3.54 7.46
C LYS A 98 -20.56 -4.91 7.73
N VAL A 99 -19.53 -5.28 6.95
CA VAL A 99 -18.86 -6.58 7.06
C VAL A 99 -17.68 -6.54 8.02
N TYR A 100 -16.84 -5.52 7.91
CA TYR A 100 -15.55 -5.45 8.63
C TYR A 100 -15.46 -4.33 9.68
N GLY A 101 -16.52 -3.51 9.83
CA GLY A 101 -16.44 -2.30 10.62
C GLY A 101 -15.61 -1.20 9.94
N PRO A 102 -15.24 -0.12 10.66
CA PRO A 102 -14.59 1.06 10.08
C PRO A 102 -13.29 0.73 9.33
N ALA A 103 -13.20 1.12 8.06
CA ALA A 103 -12.02 0.83 7.21
C ALA A 103 -10.83 1.79 7.42
N ARG A 104 -10.89 2.67 8.43
CA ARG A 104 -10.00 3.84 8.59
C ARG A 104 -8.52 3.50 8.58
N GLU A 105 -8.13 2.44 9.29
CA GLU A 105 -6.73 2.05 9.39
C GLU A 105 -6.19 1.48 8.07
N THR A 106 -7.02 0.70 7.38
CA THR A 106 -6.68 0.19 6.03
C THR A 106 -6.61 1.33 5.01
N GLU A 107 -7.54 2.29 5.05
CA GLU A 107 -7.49 3.50 4.19
C GLU A 107 -6.21 4.31 4.45
N ALA A 108 -5.87 4.55 5.72
CA ALA A 108 -4.66 5.26 6.11
C ALA A 108 -3.38 4.52 5.65
N PHE A 109 -3.36 3.19 5.77
CA PHE A 109 -2.26 2.37 5.29
C PHE A 109 -2.11 2.44 3.77
N ILE A 110 -3.20 2.30 3.01
CA ILE A 110 -3.18 2.39 1.54
C ILE A 110 -2.70 3.77 1.10
N LEU A 111 -3.19 4.85 1.72
CA LEU A 111 -2.74 6.20 1.43
C LEU A 111 -1.24 6.37 1.73
N ARG A 112 -0.76 5.80 2.83
CA ARG A 112 0.65 5.83 3.22
C ARG A 112 1.52 5.12 2.18
N MET A 113 1.14 3.91 1.79
CA MET A 113 1.85 3.15 0.76
C MET A 113 1.79 3.85 -0.60
N SER A 114 0.66 4.46 -0.96
CA SER A 114 0.50 5.20 -2.23
C SER A 114 1.49 6.37 -2.33
N LYS A 115 1.60 7.17 -1.25
CA LYS A 115 2.56 8.27 -1.17
C LYS A 115 4.00 7.78 -1.24
N LEU A 116 4.34 6.71 -0.51
CA LEU A 116 5.66 6.11 -0.57
C LEU A 116 6.02 5.69 -1.99
N ILE A 117 5.12 4.97 -2.68
CA ILE A 117 5.32 4.51 -4.06
C ILE A 117 5.54 5.70 -4.98
N ALA A 118 4.72 6.75 -4.88
CA ALA A 118 4.83 7.95 -5.72
C ALA A 118 6.20 8.64 -5.55
N ILE A 119 6.70 8.72 -4.31
CA ILE A 119 8.02 9.31 -4.01
C ILE A 119 9.14 8.42 -4.56
N MET A 120 9.13 7.14 -4.21
CA MET A 120 10.23 6.20 -4.53
C MET A 120 10.31 5.83 -6.01
N THR A 121 9.22 6.02 -6.77
CA THR A 121 9.17 5.78 -8.23
C THR A 121 9.16 7.06 -9.05
N SER A 122 9.36 8.22 -8.41
CA SER A 122 9.44 9.53 -9.07
C SER A 122 10.57 9.58 -10.10
N ARG A 123 10.24 9.92 -11.35
CA ARG A 123 11.20 10.03 -12.47
C ARG A 123 11.43 11.47 -12.96
N CYS A 124 10.84 12.45 -12.30
CA CYS A 124 10.90 13.85 -12.73
C CYS A 124 11.77 14.69 -11.80
N ALA A 125 12.63 15.54 -12.37
CA ALA A 125 13.48 16.48 -11.64
C ALA A 125 12.67 17.43 -10.72
N LYS A 126 11.45 17.79 -11.13
CA LYS A 126 10.54 18.65 -10.35
C LYS A 126 10.07 17.97 -9.06
N THR A 127 9.95 16.66 -9.06
CA THR A 127 9.51 15.83 -7.93
C THR A 127 10.67 15.04 -7.31
N SER A 128 11.91 15.40 -7.62
CA SER A 128 13.10 14.79 -7.03
C SER A 128 13.15 15.04 -5.53
N LEU A 129 13.70 14.07 -4.81
CA LEU A 129 13.94 14.18 -3.38
C LEU A 129 14.99 15.27 -3.12
N ARG A 130 14.64 16.26 -2.30
CA ARG A 130 15.54 17.31 -1.83
C ARG A 130 15.56 17.28 -0.30
N PRO A 131 16.66 17.61 0.38
CA PRO A 131 16.78 17.47 1.84
C PRO A 131 15.62 18.11 2.63
N ASP A 132 15.14 19.27 2.16
CA ASP A 132 14.09 20.06 2.83
C ASP A 132 12.73 19.98 2.11
N SER A 133 12.53 19.01 1.21
CA SER A 133 11.24 18.85 0.54
C SER A 133 10.21 18.14 1.43
N ALA A 134 8.93 18.38 1.15
CA ALA A 134 7.83 17.66 1.78
C ALA A 134 7.97 16.13 1.60
N ASN A 135 8.53 15.66 0.49
CA ASN A 135 8.79 14.24 0.26
C ASN A 135 9.86 13.69 1.21
N ALA A 136 10.93 14.45 1.48
CA ALA A 136 11.96 14.03 2.43
C ALA A 136 11.44 14.03 3.87
N ALA A 137 10.62 15.03 4.25
CA ALA A 137 9.92 15.03 5.53
C ALA A 137 9.01 13.80 5.67
N TYR A 138 8.22 13.50 4.63
CA TYR A 138 7.35 12.33 4.61
C TYR A 138 8.11 11.01 4.73
N LEU A 139 9.27 10.86 4.08
CA LEU A 139 10.09 9.65 4.22
C LEU A 139 10.62 9.50 5.66
N LYS A 140 10.99 10.60 6.34
CA LYS A 140 11.38 10.56 7.75
C LYS A 140 10.22 10.11 8.63
N GLU A 141 9.02 10.63 8.41
CA GLU A 141 7.80 10.18 9.11
C GLU A 141 7.49 8.71 8.83
N PHE A 142 7.66 8.26 7.58
CA PHE A 142 7.48 6.85 7.21
C PHE A 142 8.48 5.94 7.91
N LEU A 143 9.74 6.36 8.06
CA LEU A 143 10.74 5.62 8.84
C LEU A 143 10.36 5.51 10.32
N ILE A 144 9.83 6.59 10.92
CA ILE A 144 9.32 6.55 12.29
C ILE A 144 8.19 5.52 12.40
N PHE A 145 7.24 5.53 11.46
CA PHE A 145 6.16 4.54 11.41
C PHE A 145 6.70 3.10 11.30
N LEU A 146 7.72 2.84 10.48
CA LEU A 146 8.33 1.52 10.38
C LEU A 146 8.97 1.09 11.71
N ASN A 147 9.70 1.98 12.38
CA ASN A 147 10.30 1.69 13.69
C ASN A 147 9.23 1.39 14.75
N GLU A 148 8.14 2.16 14.79
CA GLU A 148 7.01 1.89 15.68
C GLU A 148 6.38 0.53 15.39
N TRP A 149 6.22 0.20 14.10
CA TRP A 149 5.64 -1.06 13.67
C TRP A 149 6.53 -2.26 14.02
N GLU A 150 7.84 -2.14 13.85
CA GLU A 150 8.80 -3.17 14.24
C GLU A 150 8.78 -3.45 15.76
N LEU A 151 8.66 -2.40 16.58
CA LEU A 151 8.57 -2.53 18.04
C LEU A 151 7.32 -3.29 18.51
N VAL A 152 6.23 -3.31 17.73
CA VAL A 152 5.05 -4.13 18.01
C VAL A 152 5.37 -5.62 17.86
N HIS A 153 6.23 -6.00 16.92
CA HIS A 153 6.51 -7.40 16.57
C HIS A 153 7.73 -7.99 17.28
N ILE A 154 8.60 -7.17 17.87
CA ILE A 154 9.75 -7.64 18.68
C ILE A 154 9.31 -8.10 20.08
N ARG A 155 8.08 -7.78 20.50
CA ARG A 155 7.57 -8.05 21.87
C ARG A 155 6.79 -9.36 22.00
N ASP A 156 6.69 -10.14 20.92
CA ASP A 156 6.11 -11.49 20.88
C ASP A 156 7.21 -12.54 20.63
#